data_AF-A0A078JFR9-F1
#
_entry.id   AF-A0A078JFR9-F1
#
_cell.length_a   1.000
_cell.length_b   1.000
_cell.length_c   1.000
_cell.angle_alpha   90.00
_cell.angle_beta   90.00
_cell.angle_gamma   90.00
#
_symmetry.space_group_name_H-M   'P 1'
#
loop_
_entity.id
_entity.type
_entity.pdbx_description
1 polymer ?
#
loop_
_entity_poly.entity_id
_entity_poly.type
_entity_poly.pdbx_seq_one_letter_code
_entity_poly.pdbx_strand_id
1 'polypeptide(L)'
;MYQLQDCFIQCGAFDLRYNGPPHTWTNYQPSYPIGKKLDRLLVNSPTISSHPQAFASFLPQLFSDHSPCLLDLAFTLPKAGTKPFKFQNYLTKHPNFLEVVSRAWVLALQSPTPLLFQQERDLHQKWLFLRQIEESYFRQKSRINWLSEGDFNTTFWLLTRWK
;
A
#
# COMPACT_ATOMS: atom_id res chain seq x y z
N MET A 1 34.70 -8.69 -19.62
CA MET A 1 33.69 -8.78 -18.55
C MET A 1 32.97 -7.44 -18.54
N TYR A 2 31.75 -7.37 -19.08
CA TYR A 2 30.98 -6.12 -19.06
C TYR A 2 30.50 -5.84 -17.65
N GLN A 3 30.72 -4.64 -17.15
CA GLN A 3 30.20 -4.24 -15.84
C GLN A 3 28.71 -3.91 -15.98
N LEU A 4 27.95 -4.04 -14.89
CA LEU A 4 26.51 -3.74 -14.88
C LEU A 4 26.20 -2.32 -15.40
N GLN A 5 27.11 -1.37 -15.15
CA GLN A 5 26.99 0.00 -15.63
C GLN A 5 27.06 0.11 -17.16
N ASP A 6 27.90 -0.68 -17.82
CA ASP A 6 28.01 -0.70 -19.29
C ASP A 6 26.69 -1.17 -19.91
N CYS A 7 26.03 -2.16 -19.29
CA CYS A 7 24.73 -2.64 -19.71
C CYS A 7 23.65 -1.54 -19.62
N PHE A 8 23.64 -0.76 -18.53
CA PHE A 8 22.70 0.35 -18.39
C PHE A 8 22.93 1.43 -19.45
N ILE A 9 24.19 1.78 -19.72
CA ILE A 9 24.55 2.75 -20.75
C ILE A 9 24.09 2.25 -22.13
N GLN A 10 24.37 0.99 -22.46
CA GLN A 10 23.99 0.39 -23.73
C GLN A 10 22.47 0.32 -23.92
N CYS A 11 21.72 0.08 -22.84
CA CYS A 11 20.26 0.10 -22.84
C CYS A 11 19.66 1.52 -22.79
N GLY A 12 20.47 2.57 -22.67
CA GLY A 12 20.00 3.94 -22.49
C GLY A 12 19.21 4.14 -21.18
N ALA A 13 19.49 3.33 -20.16
CA ALA A 13 18.82 3.35 -18.87
C ALA A 13 19.67 4.11 -17.84
N PHE A 14 19.01 4.94 -17.02
CA PHE A 14 19.64 5.78 -16.01
C PHE A 14 18.72 5.96 -14.81
N ASP A 15 19.26 6.38 -13.65
CA ASP A 15 18.43 6.60 -12.47
C ASP A 15 17.43 7.74 -12.68
N LEU A 16 16.17 7.51 -12.30
CA LEU A 16 15.21 8.59 -12.12
C LEU A 16 15.63 9.46 -10.93
N ARG A 17 15.43 10.78 -11.04
CA ARG A 17 15.53 11.73 -9.92
C ARG A 17 14.79 11.22 -8.68
N TYR A 18 15.46 11.20 -7.53
CA TYR A 18 14.91 10.66 -6.29
C TYR A 18 15.31 11.41 -5.01
N ASN A 19 14.56 11.18 -3.92
CA ASN A 19 14.93 11.53 -2.54
C ASN A 19 14.87 10.30 -1.63
N GLY A 20 15.30 10.47 -0.39
CA GLY A 20 15.20 9.47 0.66
C GLY A 20 16.53 9.11 1.29
N PRO A 21 16.58 7.99 2.03
CA PRO A 21 17.80 7.52 2.68
C PRO A 21 18.95 7.27 1.69
N PRO A 22 20.20 7.53 2.10
CA PRO A 22 21.38 7.28 1.27
C PRO A 22 21.62 5.79 0.99
N HIS A 23 21.12 4.92 1.86
CA HIS A 23 21.19 3.46 1.72
C HIS A 23 19.79 2.90 1.56
N THR A 24 19.65 1.94 0.67
CA THR A 24 18.38 1.25 0.44
C THR A 24 18.37 -0.15 1.00
N TRP A 25 19.51 -0.68 1.43
CA TRP A 25 19.63 -1.94 2.10
C TRP A 25 20.45 -1.81 3.38
N THR A 26 20.13 -2.59 4.41
CA THR A 26 20.93 -2.71 5.64
C THR A 26 21.05 -4.17 6.08
N ASN A 27 22.18 -4.52 6.69
CA ASN A 27 22.36 -5.85 7.29
C ASN A 27 21.67 -6.00 8.65
N TYR A 28 21.07 -4.93 9.20
CA TYR A 28 20.43 -4.88 10.52
C TYR A 28 21.28 -5.39 11.70
N GLN A 29 22.61 -5.37 11.59
CA GLN A 29 23.47 -5.79 12.68
C GLN A 29 23.80 -4.62 13.62
N PRO A 30 23.47 -4.70 14.93
CA PRO A 30 23.73 -3.61 15.86
C PRO A 30 25.23 -3.35 16.10
N SER A 31 26.03 -4.42 16.13
CA SER A 31 27.47 -4.35 16.44
C SER A 31 28.32 -3.86 15.26
N TYR A 32 27.87 -4.16 14.03
CA TYR A 32 28.59 -3.79 12.81
C TYR A 32 27.58 -3.44 11.69
N PRO A 33 26.90 -2.28 11.80
CA PRO A 33 25.87 -1.90 10.85
C PRO A 33 26.48 -1.58 9.49
N ILE A 34 25.97 -2.23 8.44
CA ILE A 34 26.36 -1.99 7.04
C ILE A 34 25.12 -1.56 6.28
N GLY A 35 25.18 -0.34 5.72
CA GLY A 35 24.21 0.14 4.74
C GLY A 35 24.78 0.06 3.32
N LYS A 36 23.96 -0.34 2.35
CA LYS A 36 24.31 -0.31 0.92
C LYS A 36 23.19 0.29 0.09
N LYS A 37 23.52 0.91 -1.04
CA LYS A 37 22.55 1.32 -2.06
C LYS A 37 22.44 0.21 -3.09
N LEU A 38 21.43 -0.64 -2.97
CA LEU A 38 21.20 -1.78 -3.87
C LEU A 38 20.02 -1.54 -4.81
N ASP A 39 18.95 -0.94 -4.29
CA ASP A 39 17.76 -0.61 -5.07
C ASP A 39 17.92 0.69 -5.88
N ARG A 40 17.61 0.61 -7.17
CA ARG A 40 17.64 1.72 -8.14
C ARG A 40 16.37 1.70 -8.97
N LEU A 41 15.82 2.88 -9.27
CA LEU A 41 14.70 3.02 -10.19
C LEU A 41 15.24 3.58 -11.51
N LEU A 42 15.42 2.70 -12.48
CA LEU A 42 16.00 3.02 -13.78
C LEU A 42 14.90 3.36 -14.79
N VAL A 43 15.13 4.39 -15.57
CA VAL A 43 14.24 4.88 -16.64
C VAL A 43 15.06 5.16 -17.89
N ASN A 44 14.38 5.31 -19.02
CA ASN A 44 15.01 5.70 -20.29
C ASN A 44 14.44 7.05 -20.79
N SER A 45 15.02 7.57 -21.87
CA SER A 45 14.63 8.87 -22.42
C SER A 45 13.14 8.96 -22.77
N PRO A 46 12.51 7.97 -23.45
CA PRO A 46 11.07 8.01 -23.70
C PRO A 46 10.20 8.10 -22.44
N THR A 47 10.57 7.41 -21.36
CA THR A 47 9.83 7.49 -20.08
C THR A 47 9.92 8.89 -19.47
N ILE A 48 11.09 9.52 -19.49
CA ILE A 48 11.26 10.91 -19.00
C ILE A 48 10.54 11.91 -19.89
N SER A 49 10.57 11.74 -21.22
CA SER A 49 9.86 12.62 -22.14
C SER A 49 8.34 12.56 -21.94
N SER A 50 7.79 11.38 -21.62
CA SER A 50 6.36 11.23 -21.32
C SER A 50 5.98 11.70 -19.91
N HIS A 51 6.88 11.59 -18.94
CA HIS A 51 6.64 11.98 -17.54
C HIS A 51 7.79 12.85 -17.00
N PRO A 52 7.93 14.10 -17.48
CA PRO A 52 9.10 14.95 -17.17
C PRO A 52 9.17 15.36 -15.69
N GLN A 53 8.04 15.30 -14.98
CA GLN A 53 7.95 15.59 -13.56
C GLN A 53 7.96 14.35 -12.68
N ALA A 54 8.12 13.14 -13.26
CA ALA A 54 8.22 11.92 -12.49
C ALA A 54 9.39 11.98 -11.50
N PHE A 55 9.20 11.37 -10.35
CA PHE A 55 10.15 11.39 -9.26
C PHE A 55 10.00 10.15 -8.38
N ALA A 56 11.11 9.62 -7.88
CA ALA A 56 11.12 8.50 -6.96
C ALA A 56 11.37 8.95 -5.52
N SER A 57 10.68 8.36 -4.55
CA SER A 57 10.92 8.58 -3.13
C SER A 57 11.27 7.26 -2.46
N PHE A 58 12.49 7.13 -1.96
CA PHE A 58 12.85 6.02 -1.08
C PHE A 58 12.37 6.36 0.33
N LEU A 59 11.46 5.58 0.87
CA LEU A 59 10.93 5.81 2.21
C LEU A 59 11.89 5.22 3.26
N PRO A 60 11.85 5.73 4.50
CA PRO A 60 12.61 5.13 5.59
C PRO A 60 12.33 3.63 5.71
N GLN A 61 13.37 2.85 5.95
CA GLN A 61 13.25 1.45 6.32
C GLN A 61 12.33 1.32 7.52
N LEU A 62 11.33 0.44 7.39
CA LEU A 62 10.43 0.10 8.47
C LEU A 62 10.79 -1.28 9.02
N PHE A 63 10.27 -2.32 8.38
CA PHE A 63 10.39 -3.72 8.81
C PHE A 63 11.11 -4.61 7.79
N SER A 64 11.53 -4.06 6.65
CA SER A 64 12.31 -4.78 5.65
C SER A 64 13.72 -4.23 5.67
N ASP A 65 14.69 -5.11 5.45
CA ASP A 65 16.08 -4.77 5.20
C ASP A 65 16.27 -3.92 3.95
N HIS A 66 15.22 -3.72 3.16
CA HIS A 66 15.14 -2.78 2.06
C HIS A 66 14.27 -1.55 2.35
N SER A 67 14.69 -0.39 1.83
CA SER A 67 13.91 0.85 1.77
C SER A 67 12.94 0.78 0.58
N PRO A 68 11.62 0.88 0.78
CA PRO A 68 10.69 0.83 -0.33
C PRO A 68 10.82 2.07 -1.21
N CYS A 69 10.74 1.88 -2.53
CA CYS A 69 10.79 2.94 -3.53
C CYS A 69 9.39 3.26 -4.05
N LEU A 70 8.95 4.52 -3.91
CA LEU A 70 7.68 5.00 -4.41
C LEU A 70 7.91 5.84 -5.66
N LEU A 71 7.29 5.45 -6.78
CA LEU A 71 7.29 6.21 -8.02
C LEU A 71 6.08 7.14 -8.06
N ASP A 72 6.33 8.44 -8.12
CA ASP A 72 5.33 9.45 -8.46
C ASP A 72 5.52 9.84 -9.92
N LEU A 73 4.50 9.60 -10.76
CA LEU A 73 4.53 9.99 -12.18
C LEU A 73 4.16 11.46 -12.39
N ALA A 74 3.82 12.19 -11.32
CA ALA A 74 3.32 13.56 -11.34
C ALA A 74 2.14 13.74 -12.31
N PHE A 75 1.34 12.69 -12.47
CA PHE A 75 0.17 12.68 -13.31
C PHE A 75 -1.08 12.75 -12.45
N THR A 76 -1.92 13.75 -12.71
CA THR A 76 -3.25 13.81 -12.11
C THR A 76 -4.13 12.80 -12.83
N LEU A 77 -4.39 11.67 -12.18
CA LEU A 77 -5.41 10.75 -12.65
C LEU A 77 -6.71 11.54 -12.86
N PRO A 78 -7.43 11.36 -13.99
CA PRO A 78 -8.78 11.86 -14.11
C PRO A 78 -9.54 11.45 -12.85
N LYS A 79 -10.34 12.34 -12.28
CA LYS A 79 -11.32 11.98 -11.23
C LYS A 79 -12.40 11.10 -11.87
N ALA A 80 -12.02 9.94 -12.38
CA ALA A 80 -12.90 9.02 -13.04
C ALA A 80 -13.67 8.24 -11.97
N GLY A 81 -14.95 8.61 -11.81
CA GLY A 81 -15.98 7.74 -11.24
C GLY A 81 -15.83 7.35 -9.77
N THR A 82 -16.88 6.72 -9.26
CA THR A 82 -16.98 6.22 -7.89
C THR A 82 -15.74 5.44 -7.50
N LYS A 83 -15.14 5.78 -6.34
CA LYS A 83 -14.08 4.97 -5.71
C LYS A 83 -14.50 3.50 -5.80
N PRO A 84 -13.64 2.59 -6.28
CA PRO A 84 -13.98 1.18 -6.36
C PRO A 84 -14.48 0.75 -4.98
N PHE A 85 -15.68 0.17 -4.94
CA PHE A 85 -16.28 -0.32 -3.72
C PHE A 85 -15.36 -1.37 -3.13
N LYS A 86 -14.75 -1.06 -1.98
CA LYS A 86 -13.92 -1.99 -1.23
C LYS A 86 -14.76 -2.54 -0.10
N PHE A 87 -14.94 -3.85 -0.11
CA PHE A 87 -15.68 -4.58 0.92
C PHE A 87 -14.74 -5.56 1.62
N GLN A 88 -14.86 -5.63 2.94
CA GLN A 88 -14.09 -6.55 3.77
C GLN A 88 -14.73 -7.93 3.70
N ASN A 89 -14.19 -8.81 2.85
CA ASN A 89 -14.71 -10.16 2.64
C ASN A 89 -14.86 -10.99 3.92
N TYR A 90 -14.10 -10.71 4.99
CA TYR A 90 -14.26 -11.43 6.24
C TYR A 90 -15.62 -11.18 6.90
N LEU A 91 -16.29 -10.05 6.63
CA LEU A 91 -17.60 -9.74 7.19
C LEU A 91 -18.67 -10.74 6.77
N THR A 92 -18.52 -11.37 5.60
CA THR A 92 -19.45 -12.43 5.15
C THR A 92 -19.39 -13.69 5.99
N LYS A 93 -18.32 -13.87 6.79
CA LYS A 93 -18.16 -15.01 7.69
C LYS A 93 -18.95 -14.85 8.99
N HIS A 94 -19.47 -13.66 9.28
CA HIS A 94 -20.28 -13.45 10.47
C HIS A 94 -21.61 -14.22 10.32
N PRO A 95 -22.04 -15.04 11.32
CA PRO A 95 -23.24 -15.88 11.21
C PRO A 95 -24.51 -15.12 10.79
N ASN A 96 -24.64 -13.88 11.26
CA ASN A 96 -25.83 -13.05 11.01
C ASN A 96 -25.67 -12.11 9.80
N PHE A 97 -24.61 -12.25 8.99
CA PHE A 97 -24.33 -11.31 7.90
C PHE A 97 -25.50 -11.18 6.92
N LEU A 98 -26.02 -12.31 6.43
CA LEU A 98 -27.12 -12.33 5.46
C LEU A 98 -28.41 -11.75 6.02
N GLU A 99 -28.73 -12.05 7.28
CA GLU A 99 -29.92 -11.52 7.96
C GLU A 99 -29.86 -9.99 8.06
N VAL A 100 -28.72 -9.45 8.49
CA VAL A 100 -28.52 -8.01 8.65
C VAL A 100 -28.63 -7.28 7.30
N VAL A 101 -27.99 -7.80 6.25
CA VAL A 101 -28.03 -7.21 4.91
C VAL A 101 -29.46 -7.26 4.33
N SER A 102 -30.14 -8.40 4.45
CA SER A 102 -31.52 -8.56 3.98
C SER A 102 -32.46 -7.57 4.66
N ARG A 103 -32.37 -7.45 6.00
CA ARG A 103 -33.19 -6.50 6.75
C ARG A 103 -32.92 -5.06 6.34
N ALA A 104 -31.65 -4.69 6.16
CA ALA A 104 -31.29 -3.34 5.73
C ALA A 104 -31.84 -3.02 4.32
N TRP A 105 -31.77 -3.95 3.38
CA TRP A 105 -32.31 -3.77 2.03
C TRP A 105 -33.83 -3.60 2.03
N VAL A 106 -34.56 -4.41 2.80
CA VAL A 106 -36.02 -4.28 2.92
C VAL A 106 -36.40 -2.92 3.49
N LEU A 107 -35.74 -2.47 4.56
CA LEU A 107 -35.99 -1.16 5.18
C LEU A 107 -35.69 0.00 4.21
N ALA A 108 -34.58 -0.08 3.47
CA ALA A 108 -34.18 0.94 2.50
C ALA A 108 -35.17 1.07 1.33
N LEU A 109 -35.78 -0.03 0.89
CA LEU A 109 -36.74 -0.05 -0.22
C LEU A 109 -38.17 0.33 0.20
N GLN A 110 -38.58 -0.03 1.41
CA GLN A 110 -39.99 0.11 1.84
C GLN A 110 -40.29 1.41 2.59
N SER A 111 -39.30 2.05 3.20
CA SER A 111 -39.56 3.23 4.04
C SER A 111 -38.36 4.21 4.08
N PRO A 112 -38.02 4.87 2.96
CA PRO A 112 -36.96 5.88 2.96
C PRO A 112 -37.40 7.09 3.78
N THR A 113 -36.98 7.16 5.05
CA THR A 113 -37.27 8.28 5.95
C THR A 113 -35.99 9.05 6.30
N PRO A 114 -36.07 10.37 6.54
CA PRO A 114 -34.92 11.17 6.99
C PRO A 114 -34.22 10.59 8.22
N LEU A 115 -34.98 9.97 9.12
CA LEU A 115 -34.46 9.32 10.32
C LEU A 115 -33.55 8.13 9.99
N LEU A 116 -33.94 7.28 9.03
CA LEU A 116 -33.13 6.13 8.62
C LEU A 116 -31.84 6.57 7.94
N PHE A 117 -31.88 7.62 7.10
CA PHE A 117 -30.67 8.19 6.53
C PHE A 117 -29.71 8.76 7.58
N GLN A 118 -30.26 9.38 8.64
CA GLN A 118 -29.45 9.86 9.75
C GLN A 118 -28.80 8.70 10.52
N GLN A 119 -29.57 7.65 10.82
CA GLN A 119 -29.05 6.44 11.47
C GLN A 119 -27.98 5.73 10.63
N GLU A 120 -28.18 5.62 9.31
CA GLU A 120 -27.18 5.08 8.39
C GLU A 120 -25.88 5.88 8.45
N ARG A 121 -25.97 7.22 8.42
CA ARG A 121 -24.80 8.10 8.54
C ARG A 121 -24.08 7.91 9.86
N ASP A 122 -24.80 7.81 10.97
CA ASP A 122 -24.22 7.62 12.30
C ASP A 122 -23.52 6.27 12.42
N LEU A 123 -24.14 5.20 11.89
CA LEU A 123 -23.54 3.87 11.82
C LEU A 123 -22.29 3.87 10.93
N HIS A 124 -22.33 4.56 9.79
CA HIS A 124 -21.19 4.68 8.90
C HIS A 124 -20.01 5.41 9.56
N GLN A 125 -20.27 6.48 10.33
CA GLN A 125 -19.23 7.17 11.10
C GLN A 125 -18.62 6.27 12.18
N LYS A 126 -19.46 5.55 12.94
CA LYS A 126 -18.99 4.57 13.93
C LYS A 126 -18.16 3.47 13.28
N TRP A 127 -18.59 2.96 12.13
CA TRP A 127 -17.87 1.94 11.39
C TRP A 127 -16.50 2.45 10.90
N LEU A 128 -16.43 3.66 10.34
CA LEU A 128 -15.15 4.27 9.93
C LEU A 128 -14.17 4.38 11.10
N PHE A 129 -14.65 4.79 12.27
CA PHE A 129 -13.83 4.87 13.47
C PHE A 129 -13.33 3.49 13.93
N LEU A 130 -14.22 2.50 14.04
CA LEU A 130 -13.84 1.13 14.41
C LEU A 130 -12.86 0.51 13.41
N ARG A 131 -13.06 0.77 12.12
CA ARG A 131 -12.15 0.33 11.06
C ARG A 131 -10.75 0.92 11.23
N GLN A 132 -10.63 2.20 11.59
CA GLN A 132 -9.32 2.82 11.85
C GLN A 132 -8.60 2.17 13.04
N ILE A 133 -9.35 1.83 14.09
CA ILE A 133 -8.81 1.10 15.24
C ILE A 133 -8.37 -0.31 14.83
N GLU A 134 -9.20 -1.03 14.10
CA GLU A 134 -8.90 -2.38 13.60
C GLU A 134 -7.65 -2.38 12.71
N GLU A 135 -7.54 -1.42 11.79
CA GLU A 135 -6.36 -1.25 10.93
C GLU A 135 -5.11 -0.95 11.78
N SER A 136 -5.24 -0.13 12.81
CA SER A 136 -4.14 0.17 13.75
C SER A 136 -3.73 -1.07 14.56
N TYR A 137 -4.69 -1.87 15.02
CA TYR A 137 -4.46 -3.13 15.72
C TYR A 137 -3.74 -4.13 14.82
N PHE A 138 -4.22 -4.35 13.59
CA PHE A 138 -3.54 -5.27 12.66
C PHE A 138 -2.15 -4.78 12.29
N ARG A 139 -1.94 -3.46 12.15
CA ARG A 139 -0.62 -2.88 11.94
C ARG A 139 0.34 -3.12 13.10
N GLN A 140 -0.16 -3.12 14.34
CA GLN A 140 0.65 -3.46 15.52
C GLN A 140 0.89 -4.96 15.62
N LYS A 141 -0.14 -5.78 15.44
CA LYS A 141 -0.03 -7.25 15.49
C LYS A 141 0.90 -7.78 14.41
N SER A 142 0.86 -7.24 13.20
CA SER A 142 1.80 -7.62 12.13
C SER A 142 3.25 -7.29 12.51
N ARG A 143 3.49 -6.22 13.27
CA ARG A 143 4.83 -5.89 13.80
C ARG A 143 5.28 -6.89 14.88
N ILE A 144 4.36 -7.33 15.76
CA ILE A 144 4.66 -8.28 16.85
C ILE A 144 4.84 -9.71 16.32
N ASN A 145 3.94 -10.20 15.46
CA ASN A 145 4.08 -11.53 14.85
C ASN A 145 5.33 -11.63 13.99
N TRP A 146 5.73 -10.54 13.31
CA TRP A 146 6.99 -10.54 12.55
C TRP A 146 8.23 -10.63 13.47
N LEU A 147 8.19 -9.96 14.64
CA LEU A 147 9.23 -10.08 15.67
C LEU A 147 9.36 -11.49 16.25
N SER A 148 8.25 -12.25 16.34
CA SER A 148 8.26 -13.61 16.91
C SER A 148 8.43 -14.73 15.88
N GLU A 149 7.92 -14.57 14.66
CA GLU A 149 7.82 -15.67 13.67
C GLU A 149 8.75 -15.48 12.47
N GLY A 150 9.26 -14.27 12.19
CA GLY A 150 10.06 -14.04 10.98
C GLY A 150 9.26 -14.23 9.67
N ASP A 151 9.95 -14.20 8.52
CA ASP A 151 9.37 -14.36 7.18
C ASP A 151 8.82 -15.78 6.93
N PHE A 152 7.63 -16.07 7.45
CA PHE A 152 6.84 -17.23 7.03
C PHE A 152 5.84 -16.90 5.92
N ASN A 153 6.17 -15.94 5.05
CA ASN A 153 5.54 -15.72 3.74
C ASN A 153 4.00 -15.95 3.73
N THR A 154 3.29 -15.41 4.72
CA THR A 154 1.84 -15.62 4.84
C THR A 154 1.11 -14.75 3.82
N THR A 155 0.11 -15.35 3.16
CA THR A 155 -0.65 -14.80 2.04
C THR A 155 -1.43 -13.51 2.34
N PHE A 156 -1.38 -13.02 3.59
CA PHE A 156 -2.10 -11.82 4.02
C PHE A 156 -1.62 -10.54 3.31
N TRP A 157 -0.41 -10.54 2.73
CA TRP A 157 0.21 -9.35 2.12
C TRP A 157 0.45 -9.45 0.60
N LEU A 158 -0.15 -10.43 -0.09
CA LEU A 158 0.02 -10.62 -1.56
C LEU A 158 -0.53 -9.47 -2.44
N LEU A 159 -1.02 -8.37 -1.88
CA LEU A 159 -1.58 -7.24 -2.64
C LEU A 159 -0.68 -5.98 -2.72
N THR A 160 0.55 -6.01 -2.20
CA THR A 160 1.48 -4.87 -2.35
C THR A 160 2.88 -5.23 -2.86
N ARG A 161 3.10 -6.45 -3.35
CA ARG A 161 4.29 -6.78 -4.15
C ARG A 161 3.87 -7.07 -5.59
N TRP A 162 4.17 -6.13 -6.47
CA TRP A 162 4.20 -6.39 -7.92
C TRP A 162 5.27 -7.45 -8.21
N LYS A 163 4.96 -8.30 -9.20
CA LYS A 163 5.81 -9.36 -9.76
C LYS A 163 7.28 -8.95 -9.94
#